data_AF-A0A6B0YFZ0-F1
#
_entry.id   AF-A0A6B0YFZ0-F1
#
_cell.length_a   1.000
_cell.length_b   1.000
_cell.length_c   1.000
_cell.angle_alpha   90.00
_cell.angle_beta   90.00
_cell.angle_gamma   90.00
#
_symmetry.space_group_name_H-M   'P 1'
#
loop_
_entity.id
_entity.type
_entity.pdbx_description
1 polymer ?
#
loop_
_entity_poly.entity_id
_entity_poly.type
_entity_poly.pdbx_seq_one_letter_code
_entity_poly.pdbx_strand_id
1 'polypeptide(L)'
;MAFHPIDVLVDDLERTDRLAFDGGCYIDGRGEWISHAFVPVGLQAVVPDRDYRVDACRSNAGEREEPVPRGIAIALALLTTAAAAEYPDPERFRPAIDAFLAADAEAPPPKDAIVATGSSSMRGWHSRIAEDLAPLTIIPRGFGGSNMKDVRHFLDELVLRHEPRAVLLYEGDNDAAGGVTPEQILVHFDAIAAGIHEVLPRTRIYILAVKPSIRRWNLWESMSATNAMFADRAARDARLTFIDIATAMLGEDGKPLPEIFVADNLHMNGAGYDIWRDVVRPILVDAEVGHEVMGQD
;
A
#
# COMPACT_ATOMS: atom_id res chain seq x y z
N MET A 1 59.18 -19.36 -7.83
CA MET A 1 59.81 -18.12 -7.34
C MET A 1 58.96 -16.97 -7.86
N ALA A 2 58.11 -16.40 -7.01
CA ALA A 2 57.18 -15.33 -7.37
C ALA A 2 57.62 -14.04 -6.67
N PHE A 3 57.59 -12.93 -7.42
CA PHE A 3 57.97 -11.60 -6.99
C PHE A 3 56.83 -10.88 -6.23
N HIS A 4 57.19 -10.12 -5.19
CA HIS A 4 56.40 -9.07 -4.52
C HIS A 4 56.35 -7.77 -5.36
N PRO A 5 55.36 -6.87 -5.18
CA PRO A 5 55.42 -5.81 -4.14
C PRO A 5 54.07 -5.52 -3.42
N ILE A 6 54.09 -5.33 -2.09
CA ILE A 6 54.04 -4.09 -1.28
C ILE A 6 52.63 -3.53 -1.02
N ASP A 7 52.30 -3.52 0.27
CA ASP A 7 51.14 -2.97 0.98
C ASP A 7 50.98 -1.45 0.87
N VAL A 8 49.72 -0.98 0.89
CA VAL A 8 49.29 0.22 1.66
C VAL A 8 47.86 0.01 2.18
N LEU A 9 47.74 0.04 3.51
CA LEU A 9 46.53 0.23 4.33
C LEU A 9 46.11 1.72 4.35
N VAL A 10 44.81 2.03 4.23
CA VAL A 10 44.04 3.07 4.98
C VAL A 10 42.55 2.73 4.79
N ASP A 11 41.81 2.23 5.78
CA ASP A 11 41.11 2.90 6.90
C ASP A 11 40.11 4.04 6.55
N ASP A 12 38.87 3.77 7.00
CA ASP A 12 37.80 4.60 7.55
C ASP A 12 37.00 5.65 6.74
N LEU A 13 35.68 5.40 6.80
CA LEU A 13 34.55 6.29 7.10
C LEU A 13 34.56 7.71 6.50
N GLU A 14 33.51 8.02 5.72
CA GLU A 14 32.40 8.87 6.19
C GLU A 14 31.43 9.26 5.04
N ARG A 15 30.13 9.02 5.29
CA ARG A 15 29.04 10.00 5.08
C ARG A 15 28.61 10.33 3.64
N THR A 16 27.61 9.61 3.13
CA THR A 16 26.66 10.18 2.15
C THR A 16 25.45 10.73 2.90
N ASP A 17 25.55 12.02 3.22
CA ASP A 17 24.42 12.83 3.66
C ASP A 17 23.37 12.96 2.55
N ARG A 18 22.10 12.94 2.99
CA ARG A 18 20.91 13.34 2.25
C ARG A 18 21.15 14.71 1.59
N LEU A 19 21.08 14.77 0.26
CA LEU A 19 20.86 16.04 -0.45
C LEU A 19 19.37 16.16 -0.75
N ALA A 20 18.76 17.12 -0.08
CA ALA A 20 17.44 17.64 -0.36
C ALA A 20 17.35 18.09 -1.82
N PHE A 21 16.25 17.72 -2.48
CA PHE A 21 15.87 18.29 -3.77
C PHE A 21 15.51 19.77 -3.54
N ASP A 22 16.31 20.68 -4.10
CA ASP A 22 15.95 22.09 -4.26
C ASP A 22 15.68 22.35 -5.76
N GLY A 23 14.54 22.97 -6.06
CA GLY A 23 13.89 22.96 -7.36
C GLY A 23 14.59 23.77 -8.45
N GLY A 24 15.57 23.18 -9.14
CA GLY A 24 16.17 23.74 -10.34
C GLY A 24 15.40 23.41 -11.64
N CYS A 25 15.21 24.41 -12.50
CA CYS A 25 14.69 24.25 -13.87
C CYS A 25 15.84 24.11 -14.89
N TYR A 26 15.66 23.30 -15.93
CA TYR A 26 16.63 23.09 -17.00
C TYR A 26 16.23 23.86 -18.28
N ILE A 27 17.23 24.39 -18.97
CA ILE A 27 17.10 25.05 -20.29
C ILE A 27 17.95 24.25 -21.28
N ASP A 28 17.41 23.96 -22.47
CA ASP A 28 18.17 23.25 -23.50
C ASP A 28 19.27 24.13 -24.14
N GLY A 29 20.14 23.54 -24.96
CA GLY A 29 21.21 24.26 -25.67
C GLY A 29 20.75 25.31 -26.69
N ARG A 30 19.44 25.59 -26.77
CA ARG A 30 18.83 26.64 -27.60
C ARG A 30 18.10 27.71 -26.78
N GLY A 31 18.08 27.59 -25.44
CA GLY A 31 17.50 28.61 -24.57
C GLY A 31 16.02 28.43 -24.24
N GLU A 32 15.41 27.26 -24.53
CA GLU A 32 14.00 27.01 -24.23
C GLU A 32 13.78 26.22 -22.92
N TRP A 33 12.69 26.55 -22.22
CA TRP A 33 12.30 25.90 -20.96
C TRP A 33 11.69 24.53 -21.20
N ILE A 34 12.14 23.53 -20.44
CA ILE A 34 11.60 22.17 -20.49
C ILE A 34 10.72 21.95 -19.25
N SER A 35 9.40 21.85 -19.42
CA SER A 35 8.50 21.37 -18.36
C SER A 35 8.44 19.83 -18.41
N HIS A 36 8.53 19.19 -17.25
CA HIS A 36 8.61 17.73 -17.16
C HIS A 36 7.33 17.04 -17.69
N ALA A 37 7.46 16.38 -18.84
CA ALA A 37 6.59 15.30 -19.27
C ALA A 37 7.40 13.99 -19.23
N PHE A 38 6.92 13.04 -18.43
CA PHE A 38 7.12 11.58 -18.50
C PHE A 38 8.34 11.05 -19.29
N VAL A 39 9.29 10.45 -18.59
CA VAL A 39 10.19 9.43 -19.18
C VAL A 39 9.95 8.11 -18.45
N PRO A 40 9.47 7.05 -19.13
CA PRO A 40 9.38 5.71 -18.53
C PRO A 40 10.78 5.12 -18.36
N VAL A 41 10.99 4.44 -17.24
CA VAL A 41 12.22 3.71 -16.93
C VAL A 41 12.36 2.53 -17.91
N GLY A 42 13.35 2.59 -18.80
CA GLY A 42 13.70 1.44 -19.64
C GLY A 42 14.24 1.77 -21.02
N LEU A 43 15.34 2.52 -21.13
CA LEU A 43 16.31 2.34 -22.21
C LEU A 43 17.61 3.09 -21.88
N GLN A 44 18.72 2.37 -21.79
CA GLN A 44 20.05 2.96 -21.83
C GLN A 44 20.24 3.63 -23.20
N ALA A 45 20.22 4.95 -23.24
CA ALA A 45 20.74 5.72 -24.36
C ALA A 45 21.97 6.48 -23.88
N VAL A 46 23.13 6.08 -24.42
CA VAL A 46 24.39 6.81 -24.30
C VAL A 46 24.18 8.20 -24.91
N VAL A 47 24.19 9.25 -24.09
CA VAL A 47 24.22 10.64 -24.57
C VAL A 47 25.68 11.13 -24.43
N PRO A 48 26.32 11.62 -25.51
CA PRO A 48 27.71 12.05 -25.46
C PRO A 48 27.85 13.37 -24.70
N ASP A 49 28.96 13.48 -23.97
CA ASP A 49 29.47 14.65 -23.26
C ASP A 49 29.15 15.97 -23.98
N ARG A 50 28.30 16.79 -23.36
CA ARG A 50 28.22 18.22 -23.63
C ARG A 50 28.01 18.97 -22.32
N ASP A 51 28.91 19.91 -22.07
CA ASP A 51 28.97 20.79 -20.90
C ASP A 51 27.60 21.41 -20.56
N TYR A 52 27.00 20.97 -19.45
CA TYR A 52 25.93 21.72 -18.79
C TYR A 52 26.57 22.65 -17.76
N ARG A 53 26.37 23.96 -17.91
CA ARG A 53 26.73 24.95 -16.89
C ARG A 53 25.54 25.16 -15.95
N VAL A 54 25.79 25.04 -14.65
CA VAL A 54 24.87 25.46 -13.59
C VAL A 54 25.11 26.95 -13.35
N ASP A 55 24.24 27.82 -13.90
CA ASP A 55 24.26 29.24 -13.57
C ASP A 55 23.20 29.54 -12.51
N ALA A 56 23.62 30.26 -11.46
CA ALA A 56 22.73 30.74 -10.40
C ALA A 56 21.77 31.80 -10.97
N CYS A 57 20.47 31.61 -10.77
CA CYS A 57 19.43 32.59 -11.11
C CYS A 57 19.71 33.93 -10.44
N ARG A 58 20.26 34.90 -11.20
CA ARG A 58 20.22 36.32 -10.82
C ARG A 58 18.93 36.91 -11.35
N SER A 59 18.08 37.39 -10.44
CA SER A 59 17.00 38.31 -10.74
C SER A 59 17.60 39.60 -11.31
N ASN A 60 17.36 39.86 -12.60
CA ASN A 60 17.51 41.20 -13.14
C ASN A 60 16.16 41.66 -13.66
N ALA A 61 15.55 42.52 -12.85
CA ALA A 61 14.52 43.44 -13.27
C ALA A 61 15.02 44.25 -14.47
N GLY A 62 14.21 44.27 -15.52
CA GLY A 62 14.41 45.05 -16.72
C GLY A 62 13.05 45.37 -17.32
N GLU A 63 12.40 46.38 -16.76
CA GLU A 63 11.13 46.93 -17.23
C GLU A 63 11.28 47.39 -18.69
N ARG A 64 10.48 46.81 -19.59
CA ARG A 64 10.04 47.48 -20.81
C ARG A 64 8.53 47.37 -20.84
N GLU A 65 7.87 48.48 -20.50
CA GLU A 65 6.42 48.63 -20.57
C GLU A 65 5.99 48.69 -22.05
N GLU A 66 5.34 47.64 -22.52
CA GLU A 66 4.44 47.68 -23.67
C GLU A 66 3.01 47.91 -23.12
N PRO A 67 2.19 48.83 -23.68
CA PRO A 67 0.89 49.14 -23.12
C PRO A 67 -0.10 48.00 -23.44
N VAL A 68 -0.33 47.12 -22.47
CA VAL A 68 -1.40 46.11 -22.54
C VAL A 68 -2.75 46.81 -22.37
N PRO A 69 -3.71 46.68 -23.32
CA PRO A 69 -5.02 47.28 -23.19
C PRO A 69 -5.76 46.70 -21.98
N ARG A 70 -6.37 47.60 -21.19
CA ARG A 70 -7.20 47.30 -20.01
C ARG A 70 -8.37 46.38 -20.38
N GLY A 71 -8.13 45.07 -20.37
CA GLY A 71 -9.14 44.04 -20.27
C GLY A 71 -8.95 43.32 -18.95
N ILE A 72 -9.76 43.66 -17.94
CA ILE A 72 -9.84 42.90 -16.70
C ILE A 72 -10.50 41.56 -17.05
N ALA A 73 -9.69 40.56 -17.41
CA ALA A 73 -10.12 39.18 -17.43
C ALA A 73 -9.98 38.65 -15.99
N ILE A 74 -11.05 38.77 -15.20
CA ILE A 74 -11.18 38.01 -13.95
C ILE A 74 -11.35 36.55 -14.38
N ALA A 75 -10.25 35.81 -14.41
CA ALA A 75 -10.30 34.35 -14.43
C ALA A 75 -10.82 33.90 -13.07
N LEU A 76 -12.14 33.73 -12.97
CA LEU A 76 -12.78 33.13 -11.81
C LEU A 76 -12.37 31.66 -11.77
N ALA A 77 -11.28 31.34 -11.08
CA ALA A 77 -10.90 29.97 -10.79
C ALA A 77 -12.00 29.37 -9.91
N LEU A 78 -12.94 28.66 -10.55
CA LEU A 78 -13.90 27.80 -9.87
C LEU A 78 -13.10 26.69 -9.19
N LEU A 79 -12.69 26.92 -7.94
CA LEU A 79 -12.22 25.88 -7.04
C LEU A 79 -13.41 24.96 -6.77
N THR A 80 -13.57 23.94 -7.60
CA THR A 80 -14.48 22.83 -7.30
C THR A 80 -13.88 22.09 -6.10
N THR A 81 -14.36 22.39 -4.90
CA THR A 81 -14.09 21.55 -3.74
C THR A 81 -14.80 20.22 -3.99
N ALA A 82 -14.06 19.22 -4.44
CA ALA A 82 -14.54 17.85 -4.44
C ALA A 82 -14.91 17.53 -3.00
N ALA A 83 -16.21 17.32 -2.74
CA ALA A 83 -16.66 16.88 -1.44
C ALA A 83 -16.00 15.52 -1.17
N ALA A 84 -15.21 15.44 -0.11
CA ALA A 84 -14.64 14.17 0.33
C ALA A 84 -15.77 13.17 0.53
N ALA A 85 -15.67 11.99 -0.08
CA ALA A 85 -16.61 10.91 0.19
C ALA A 85 -16.69 10.68 1.72
N GLU A 86 -17.90 10.76 2.26
CA GLU A 86 -18.12 10.64 3.69
C GLU A 86 -18.22 9.16 4.04
N TYR A 87 -17.19 8.64 4.71
CA TYR A 87 -17.24 7.30 5.26
C TYR A 87 -18.37 7.18 6.29
N PRO A 88 -19.15 6.08 6.30
CA PRO A 88 -20.12 5.82 7.34
C PRO A 88 -19.49 5.77 8.74
N ASP A 89 -20.32 5.91 9.77
CA ASP A 89 -19.90 5.76 11.15
C ASP A 89 -19.39 4.32 11.41
N PRO A 90 -18.12 4.12 11.83
CA PRO A 90 -17.59 2.82 12.17
C PRO A 90 -18.37 2.06 13.25
N GLU A 91 -19.06 2.75 14.16
CA GLU A 91 -19.81 2.13 15.26
C GLU A 91 -20.93 1.19 14.80
N ARG A 92 -21.33 1.24 13.52
CA ARG A 92 -22.22 0.23 12.91
C ARG A 92 -21.67 -1.21 13.02
N PHE A 93 -20.36 -1.38 13.20
CA PHE A 93 -19.71 -2.68 13.38
C PHE A 93 -19.45 -3.05 14.84
N ARG A 94 -19.86 -2.23 15.80
CA ARG A 94 -19.66 -2.54 17.21
C ARG A 94 -20.12 -3.95 17.61
N PRO A 95 -21.30 -4.45 17.18
CA PRO A 95 -21.71 -5.82 17.49
C PRO A 95 -20.73 -6.90 16.99
N ALA A 96 -20.08 -6.69 15.84
CA ALA A 96 -19.09 -7.63 15.31
C ALA A 96 -17.80 -7.60 16.14
N ILE A 97 -17.36 -6.41 16.56
CA ILE A 97 -16.18 -6.28 17.41
C ILE A 97 -16.44 -6.86 18.79
N ASP A 98 -17.57 -6.55 19.42
CA ASP A 98 -17.95 -7.09 20.72
C ASP A 98 -18.03 -8.63 20.69
N ALA A 99 -18.44 -9.23 19.56
CA ALA A 99 -18.40 -10.69 19.40
C ALA A 99 -16.97 -11.25 19.41
N PHE A 100 -15.99 -10.57 18.78
CA PHE A 100 -14.59 -10.95 18.91
C PHE A 100 -14.09 -10.80 20.35
N LEU A 101 -14.44 -9.70 21.01
CA LEU A 101 -14.04 -9.43 22.39
C LEU A 101 -14.60 -10.46 23.37
N ALA A 102 -15.85 -10.88 23.17
CA ALA A 102 -16.48 -11.93 23.96
C ALA A 102 -15.80 -13.29 23.73
N ALA A 103 -15.53 -13.65 22.47
CA ALA A 103 -14.82 -14.89 22.13
C ALA A 103 -13.42 -14.93 22.77
N ASP A 104 -12.71 -13.80 22.78
CA ASP A 104 -11.37 -13.70 23.40
C ASP A 104 -11.39 -13.78 24.92
N ALA A 105 -12.48 -13.33 25.55
CA ALA A 105 -12.65 -13.48 26.99
C ALA A 105 -12.88 -14.95 27.37
N GLU A 106 -13.55 -15.72 26.52
CA GLU A 106 -13.77 -17.16 26.72
C GLU A 106 -12.54 -18.01 26.37
N ALA A 107 -11.86 -17.68 25.27
CA ALA A 107 -10.69 -18.39 24.77
C ALA A 107 -9.63 -17.37 24.29
N PRO A 108 -8.74 -16.90 25.19
CA PRO A 108 -7.73 -15.92 24.84
C PRO A 108 -6.82 -16.41 23.71
N PRO A 109 -6.71 -15.67 22.59
CA PRO A 109 -5.80 -16.06 21.52
C PRO A 109 -4.34 -15.89 21.98
N PRO A 110 -3.41 -16.66 21.40
CA PRO A 110 -1.99 -16.52 21.71
C PRO A 110 -1.48 -15.15 21.29
N LYS A 111 -0.50 -14.62 22.04
CA LYS A 111 0.29 -13.47 21.63
C LYS A 111 1.26 -13.85 20.51
N ASP A 112 1.89 -12.84 19.91
CA ASP A 112 2.88 -13.03 18.83
C ASP A 112 2.35 -13.82 17.61
N ALA A 113 1.04 -13.94 17.46
CA ALA A 113 0.40 -14.53 16.29
C ALA A 113 0.30 -13.54 15.12
N ILE A 114 -0.22 -13.99 13.98
CA ILE A 114 -0.60 -13.13 12.86
C ILE A 114 -2.07 -12.76 13.00
N VAL A 115 -2.39 -11.47 13.10
CA VAL A 115 -3.79 -11.01 13.03
C VAL A 115 -4.19 -10.84 11.57
N ALA A 116 -5.20 -11.59 11.11
CA ALA A 116 -5.75 -11.48 9.76
C ALA A 116 -7.08 -10.70 9.78
N THR A 117 -7.07 -9.44 9.36
CA THR A 117 -8.21 -8.53 9.45
C THR A 117 -8.59 -7.92 8.10
N GLY A 118 -9.79 -7.32 8.05
CA GLY A 118 -10.36 -6.76 6.84
C GLY A 118 -11.83 -7.09 6.65
N SER A 119 -12.29 -6.97 5.41
CA SER A 119 -13.71 -7.01 5.10
C SER A 119 -14.31 -8.41 4.96
N SER A 120 -15.47 -8.51 4.28
CA SER A 120 -16.20 -9.77 4.11
C SER A 120 -15.40 -10.86 3.41
N SER A 121 -14.41 -10.50 2.59
CA SER A 121 -13.54 -11.49 1.93
C SER A 121 -12.53 -12.08 2.92
N MET A 122 -11.99 -11.28 3.84
CA MET A 122 -11.20 -11.83 4.95
C MET A 122 -12.08 -12.69 5.86
N ARG A 123 -13.30 -12.22 6.18
CA ARG A 123 -14.27 -13.01 6.98
C ARG A 123 -14.60 -14.35 6.33
N GLY A 124 -14.79 -14.39 5.02
CA GLY A 124 -15.09 -15.63 4.30
C GLY A 124 -13.92 -16.61 4.26
N TRP A 125 -12.71 -16.18 4.60
CA TRP A 125 -11.54 -17.06 4.70
C TRP A 125 -11.43 -17.77 6.06
N HIS A 126 -12.12 -17.27 7.10
CA HIS A 126 -11.92 -17.68 8.51
C HIS A 126 -11.93 -19.18 8.76
N SER A 127 -12.87 -19.92 8.15
CA SER A 127 -13.04 -21.35 8.43
C SER A 127 -11.90 -22.23 7.90
N ARG A 128 -11.04 -21.69 7.03
CA ARG A 128 -9.96 -22.44 6.38
C ARG A 128 -8.59 -21.76 6.45
N ILE A 129 -8.52 -20.50 6.88
CA ILE A 129 -7.27 -19.72 6.90
C ILE A 129 -6.15 -20.36 7.73
N ALA A 130 -6.50 -21.05 8.84
CA ALA A 130 -5.51 -21.73 9.66
C ALA A 130 -4.88 -22.95 8.94
N GLU A 131 -5.67 -23.69 8.17
CA GLU A 131 -5.18 -24.81 7.35
C GLU A 131 -4.41 -24.30 6.13
N ASP A 132 -4.98 -23.33 5.42
CA ASP A 132 -4.38 -22.73 4.24
C ASP A 132 -3.02 -22.07 4.54
N LEU A 133 -2.84 -21.49 5.73
CA LEU A 133 -1.60 -20.82 6.15
C LEU A 133 -0.75 -21.64 7.12
N ALA A 134 -1.07 -22.92 7.35
CA ALA A 134 -0.27 -23.78 8.21
C ALA A 134 1.22 -23.81 7.77
N PRO A 135 2.18 -23.79 8.71
CA PRO A 135 2.03 -23.98 10.16
C PRO A 135 1.80 -22.68 10.95
N LEU A 136 1.42 -21.58 10.30
CA LEU A 136 1.34 -20.27 10.96
C LEU A 136 0.14 -20.17 11.90
N THR A 137 0.36 -19.56 13.06
CA THR A 137 -0.66 -19.22 14.05
C THR A 137 -1.38 -17.94 13.63
N ILE A 138 -2.66 -18.06 13.24
CA ILE A 138 -3.48 -16.97 12.72
C ILE A 138 -4.65 -16.66 13.66
N ILE A 139 -4.88 -15.37 13.94
CA ILE A 139 -6.07 -14.84 14.62
C ILE A 139 -6.99 -14.20 13.56
N PRO A 140 -8.12 -14.85 13.20
CA PRO A 140 -9.06 -14.29 12.22
C PRO A 140 -9.90 -13.15 12.84
N ARG A 141 -9.84 -11.96 12.21
CA ARG A 141 -10.46 -10.69 12.64
C ARG A 141 -11.11 -9.93 11.48
N GLY A 142 -11.63 -10.67 10.51
CA GLY A 142 -12.36 -10.11 9.36
C GLY A 142 -13.85 -9.94 9.65
N PHE A 143 -14.45 -8.82 9.25
CA PHE A 143 -15.85 -8.49 9.52
C PHE A 143 -16.54 -7.94 8.26
N GLY A 144 -17.84 -8.24 8.10
CA GLY A 144 -18.50 -8.07 6.81
C GLY A 144 -18.82 -6.62 6.45
N GLY A 145 -18.33 -6.15 5.29
CA GLY A 145 -18.70 -4.84 4.74
C GLY A 145 -17.91 -3.66 5.28
N SER A 146 -16.84 -3.91 6.04
CA SER A 146 -15.91 -2.88 6.49
C SER A 146 -15.13 -2.25 5.36
N ASN A 147 -14.55 -1.10 5.65
CA ASN A 147 -13.62 -0.36 4.83
C ASN A 147 -12.38 0.01 5.66
N MET A 148 -11.38 0.65 5.03
CA MET A 148 -10.11 0.97 5.70
C MET A 148 -10.29 1.86 6.95
N LYS A 149 -11.27 2.80 6.94
CA LYS A 149 -11.55 3.64 8.11
C LYS A 149 -12.10 2.84 9.28
N ASP A 150 -12.90 1.81 9.04
CA ASP A 150 -13.46 0.99 10.10
C ASP A 150 -12.38 0.17 10.83
N VAL A 151 -11.45 -0.43 10.07
CA VAL A 151 -10.28 -1.12 10.65
C VAL A 151 -9.43 -0.14 11.45
N ARG A 152 -9.20 1.07 10.93
CA ARG A 152 -8.47 2.13 11.67
C ARG A 152 -9.17 2.50 12.98
N HIS A 153 -10.49 2.63 12.96
CA HIS A 153 -11.26 3.06 14.13
C HIS A 153 -11.20 2.03 15.25
N PHE A 154 -11.24 0.74 14.93
CA PHE A 154 -11.15 -0.36 15.90
C PHE A 154 -9.75 -0.98 16.02
N LEU A 155 -8.70 -0.22 15.69
CA LEU A 155 -7.34 -0.75 15.61
C LEU A 155 -6.89 -1.40 16.94
N ASP A 156 -7.23 -0.77 18.06
CA ASP A 156 -6.88 -1.26 19.40
C ASP A 156 -7.55 -2.59 19.69
N GLU A 157 -8.85 -2.70 19.43
CA GLU A 157 -9.63 -3.90 19.72
C GLU A 157 -9.41 -5.03 18.71
N LEU A 158 -9.15 -4.72 17.44
CA LEU A 158 -8.97 -5.72 16.39
C LEU A 158 -7.54 -6.25 16.33
N VAL A 159 -6.55 -5.40 16.62
CA VAL A 159 -5.14 -5.68 16.32
C VAL A 159 -4.26 -5.50 17.55
N LEU A 160 -4.16 -4.31 18.13
CA LEU A 160 -3.08 -3.99 19.07
C LEU A 160 -3.17 -4.82 20.37
N ARG A 161 -4.39 -5.09 20.86
CA ARG A 161 -4.60 -5.92 22.06
C ARG A 161 -4.02 -7.33 21.96
N HIS A 162 -3.77 -7.82 20.74
CA HIS A 162 -3.23 -9.15 20.50
C HIS A 162 -1.70 -9.19 20.51
N GLU A 163 -1.04 -8.02 20.56
CA GLU A 163 0.41 -7.89 20.44
C GLU A 163 0.97 -8.74 19.27
N PRO A 164 0.43 -8.60 18.04
CA PRO A 164 0.80 -9.49 16.94
C PRO A 164 2.21 -9.22 16.42
N ARG A 165 2.89 -10.29 16.03
CA ARG A 165 4.17 -10.17 15.30
C ARG A 165 3.96 -9.67 13.87
N ALA A 166 2.79 -9.95 13.29
CA ALA A 166 2.43 -9.56 11.94
C ALA A 166 0.92 -9.34 11.78
N VAL A 167 0.54 -8.51 10.81
CA VAL A 167 -0.85 -8.24 10.43
C VAL A 167 -1.04 -8.54 8.95
N LEU A 168 -2.05 -9.34 8.62
CA LEU A 168 -2.50 -9.57 7.25
C LEU A 168 -3.79 -8.75 7.02
N LEU A 169 -3.70 -7.70 6.21
CA LEU A 169 -4.76 -6.71 6.01
C LEU A 169 -5.37 -6.81 4.61
N TYR A 170 -6.69 -6.90 4.52
CA TYR A 170 -7.44 -6.82 3.27
C TYR A 170 -8.59 -5.79 3.37
N GLU A 171 -8.43 -4.65 2.72
CA GLU A 171 -9.46 -3.61 2.59
C GLU A 171 -9.33 -2.88 1.25
N GLY A 172 -10.38 -2.17 0.83
CA GLY A 172 -10.34 -1.27 -0.33
C GLY A 172 -11.45 -1.48 -1.38
N ASP A 173 -12.03 -2.68 -1.49
CA ASP A 173 -13.12 -2.91 -2.46
C ASP A 173 -14.43 -2.24 -2.02
N ASN A 174 -14.71 -2.22 -0.71
CA ASN A 174 -15.85 -1.50 -0.14
C ASN A 174 -15.62 0.01 -0.10
N ASP A 175 -14.38 0.47 0.13
CA ASP A 175 -13.99 1.88 0.02
C ASP A 175 -14.30 2.41 -1.39
N ALA A 176 -13.82 1.71 -2.42
CA ALA A 176 -14.08 2.08 -3.82
C ALA A 176 -15.60 2.07 -4.14
N ALA A 177 -16.34 1.09 -3.62
CA ALA A 177 -17.80 1.03 -3.78
C ALA A 177 -18.53 2.16 -3.04
N GLY A 178 -17.93 2.70 -1.98
CA GLY A 178 -18.40 3.90 -1.26
C GLY A 178 -18.01 5.22 -1.95
N GLY A 179 -17.33 5.18 -3.10
CA GLY A 179 -16.88 6.37 -3.82
C GLY A 179 -15.64 7.03 -3.23
N VAL A 180 -14.93 6.33 -2.34
CA VAL A 180 -13.68 6.83 -1.75
C VAL A 180 -12.54 6.72 -2.78
N THR A 181 -11.71 7.76 -2.87
CA THR A 181 -10.58 7.76 -3.81
C THR A 181 -9.39 6.94 -3.29
N PRO A 182 -8.51 6.44 -4.17
CA PRO A 182 -7.29 5.73 -3.77
C PRO A 182 -6.43 6.50 -2.74
N GLU A 183 -6.31 7.82 -2.89
CA GLU A 183 -5.55 8.68 -1.99
C GLU A 183 -6.15 8.69 -0.58
N GLN A 184 -7.48 8.75 -0.48
CA GLN A 184 -8.17 8.74 0.81
C GLN A 184 -8.03 7.38 1.49
N ILE A 185 -8.11 6.28 0.73
CA ILE A 185 -7.85 4.92 1.25
C ILE A 185 -6.43 4.84 1.80
N LEU A 186 -5.44 5.36 1.06
CA LEU A 186 -4.04 5.37 1.48
C LEU A 186 -3.83 6.17 2.78
N VAL A 187 -4.53 7.29 2.97
CA VAL A 187 -4.49 8.05 4.24
C VAL A 187 -4.94 7.20 5.43
N HIS A 188 -5.97 6.37 5.27
CA HIS A 188 -6.41 5.47 6.33
C HIS A 188 -5.43 4.32 6.56
N PHE A 189 -4.89 3.73 5.49
CA PHE A 189 -3.86 2.71 5.58
C PHE A 189 -2.62 3.23 6.32
N ASP A 190 -2.14 4.42 5.98
CA ASP A 190 -0.98 5.04 6.61
C ASP A 190 -1.18 5.26 8.10
N ALA A 191 -2.37 5.70 8.50
CA ALA A 191 -2.71 5.86 9.90
C ALA A 191 -2.77 4.52 10.65
N ILE A 192 -3.24 3.45 10.01
CA ILE A 192 -3.18 2.09 10.58
C ILE A 192 -1.73 1.65 10.78
N ALA A 193 -0.90 1.75 9.73
CA ALA A 193 0.50 1.35 9.80
C ALA A 193 1.26 2.14 10.87
N ALA A 194 1.06 3.46 10.92
CA ALA A 194 1.65 4.31 11.95
C ALA A 194 1.18 3.93 13.37
N GLY A 195 -0.13 3.73 13.58
CA GLY A 195 -0.66 3.35 14.89
C GLY A 195 -0.16 1.97 15.36
N ILE A 196 -0.05 1.00 14.45
CA ILE A 196 0.58 -0.29 14.74
C ILE A 196 2.03 -0.10 15.14
N HIS A 197 2.82 0.65 14.37
CA HIS A 197 4.25 0.80 14.61
C HIS A 197 4.61 1.72 15.77
N GLU A 198 3.70 2.59 16.21
CA GLU A 198 3.85 3.38 17.43
C GLU A 198 3.86 2.49 18.67
N VAL A 199 2.96 1.49 18.72
CA VAL A 199 2.82 0.57 19.86
C VAL A 199 3.72 -0.67 19.70
N LEU A 200 3.81 -1.20 18.49
CA LEU A 200 4.49 -2.45 18.13
C LEU A 200 5.47 -2.21 16.96
N PRO A 201 6.64 -1.59 17.22
CA PRO A 201 7.52 -1.06 16.16
C PRO A 201 8.11 -2.12 15.22
N ARG A 202 8.07 -3.40 15.62
CA ARG A 202 8.60 -4.55 14.87
C ARG A 202 7.54 -5.31 14.08
N THR A 203 6.25 -4.96 14.21
CA THR A 203 5.16 -5.68 13.56
C THR A 203 5.25 -5.52 12.04
N ARG A 204 5.21 -6.64 11.34
CA ARG A 204 5.19 -6.67 9.87
C ARG A 204 3.74 -6.56 9.38
N ILE A 205 3.51 -5.87 8.27
CA ILE A 205 2.17 -5.68 7.73
C ILE A 205 2.16 -6.20 6.28
N TYR A 206 1.37 -7.24 6.06
CA TYR A 206 1.11 -7.83 4.76
C TYR A 206 -0.19 -7.25 4.21
N ILE A 207 -0.09 -6.50 3.12
CA ILE A 207 -1.21 -5.79 2.50
C ILE A 207 -1.66 -6.62 1.32
N LEU A 208 -2.86 -7.19 1.39
CA LEU A 208 -3.45 -7.89 0.25
C LEU A 208 -3.97 -6.88 -0.77
N ALA A 209 -3.65 -7.10 -2.04
CA ALA A 209 -4.24 -6.34 -3.13
C ALA A 209 -5.78 -6.38 -3.07
N VAL A 210 -6.41 -5.24 -3.34
CA VAL A 210 -7.85 -5.15 -3.59
C VAL A 210 -8.19 -6.06 -4.76
N LYS A 211 -9.02 -7.07 -4.50
CA LYS A 211 -9.33 -8.09 -5.51
C LYS A 211 -10.25 -7.54 -6.60
N PRO A 212 -10.11 -8.00 -7.85
CA PRO A 212 -11.13 -7.78 -8.86
C PRO A 212 -12.38 -8.60 -8.53
N SER A 213 -13.55 -8.15 -8.99
CA SER A 213 -14.76 -8.98 -9.01
C SER A 213 -15.66 -8.60 -10.18
N ILE A 214 -16.46 -9.55 -10.66
CA ILE A 214 -17.44 -9.28 -11.74
C ILE A 214 -18.39 -8.15 -11.30
N ARG A 215 -18.88 -8.20 -10.05
CA ARG A 215 -19.84 -7.24 -9.51
C ARG A 215 -19.30 -5.81 -9.42
N ARG A 216 -17.99 -5.63 -9.26
CA ARG A 216 -17.32 -4.33 -9.08
C ARG A 216 -16.32 -4.02 -10.19
N TRP A 217 -16.43 -4.67 -11.34
CA TRP A 217 -15.46 -4.50 -12.43
C TRP A 217 -15.40 -3.06 -12.95
N ASN A 218 -16.53 -2.34 -12.90
CA ASN A 218 -16.60 -0.92 -13.24
C ASN A 218 -15.78 -0.01 -12.30
N LEU A 219 -15.32 -0.52 -11.16
CA LEU A 219 -14.47 0.20 -10.19
C LEU A 219 -13.00 -0.26 -10.25
N TRP A 220 -12.65 -1.17 -11.17
CA TRP A 220 -11.35 -1.81 -11.21
C TRP A 220 -10.19 -0.82 -11.38
N GLU A 221 -10.39 0.26 -12.15
CA GLU A 221 -9.38 1.31 -12.30
C GLU A 221 -9.01 1.96 -10.96
N SER A 222 -10.01 2.34 -10.16
CA SER A 222 -9.81 2.89 -8.82
C SER A 222 -9.14 1.85 -7.89
N MET A 223 -9.63 0.61 -7.88
CA MET A 223 -9.05 -0.46 -7.06
C MET A 223 -7.59 -0.79 -7.46
N SER A 224 -7.27 -0.74 -8.75
CA SER A 224 -5.92 -0.93 -9.28
C SER A 224 -4.98 0.22 -8.90
N ALA A 225 -5.48 1.46 -8.92
CA ALA A 225 -4.72 2.61 -8.45
C ALA A 225 -4.41 2.51 -6.95
N THR A 226 -5.38 2.06 -6.13
CA THR A 226 -5.16 1.75 -4.71
C THR A 226 -4.07 0.68 -4.53
N ASN A 227 -4.11 -0.39 -5.33
CA ASN A 227 -3.07 -1.44 -5.31
C ASN A 227 -1.68 -0.90 -5.63
N ALA A 228 -1.57 -0.04 -6.65
CA ALA A 228 -0.30 0.59 -7.00
C ALA A 228 0.24 1.47 -5.86
N MET A 229 -0.63 2.19 -5.15
CA MET A 229 -0.25 2.99 -3.97
C MET A 229 0.22 2.12 -2.80
N PHE A 230 -0.45 0.98 -2.54
CA PHE A 230 0.01 0.04 -1.51
C PHE A 230 1.37 -0.58 -1.86
N ALA A 231 1.58 -0.94 -3.12
CA ALA A 231 2.87 -1.45 -3.59
C ALA A 231 3.99 -0.41 -3.43
N ASP A 232 3.74 0.85 -3.83
CA ASP A 232 4.67 1.97 -3.66
C ASP A 232 4.99 2.23 -2.19
N ARG A 233 3.99 2.13 -1.30
CA ARG A 233 4.20 2.24 0.14
C ARG A 233 5.05 1.10 0.70
N ALA A 234 4.77 -0.14 0.30
CA ALA A 234 5.53 -1.30 0.71
C ALA A 234 7.00 -1.25 0.26
N ALA A 235 7.26 -0.72 -0.94
CA ALA A 235 8.62 -0.55 -1.46
C ALA A 235 9.50 0.42 -0.63
N ARG A 236 8.89 1.27 0.22
CA ARG A 236 9.59 2.30 1.01
C ARG A 236 9.76 1.94 2.49
N ASP A 237 9.12 0.87 2.98
CA ASP A 237 9.22 0.44 4.37
C ASP A 237 9.37 -1.09 4.42
N ALA A 238 10.53 -1.57 4.87
CA ALA A 238 10.85 -3.00 4.93
C ALA A 238 9.94 -3.81 5.88
N ARG A 239 9.11 -3.16 6.69
CA ARG A 239 8.11 -3.82 7.54
C ARG A 239 6.79 -4.04 6.82
N LEU A 240 6.63 -3.50 5.61
CA LEU A 240 5.42 -3.60 4.80
C LEU A 240 5.69 -4.49 3.58
N THR A 241 4.77 -5.41 3.33
CA THR A 241 4.82 -6.30 2.16
C THR A 241 3.50 -6.23 1.43
N PHE A 242 3.51 -5.78 0.18
CA PHE A 242 2.34 -5.85 -0.69
C PHE A 242 2.27 -7.24 -1.35
N ILE A 243 1.10 -7.89 -1.30
CA ILE A 243 0.85 -9.19 -1.90
C ILE A 243 -0.18 -9.06 -3.02
N ASP A 244 0.28 -9.22 -4.26
CA ASP A 244 -0.58 -9.15 -5.45
C ASP A 244 -1.39 -10.45 -5.66
N ILE A 245 -2.47 -10.59 -4.91
CA ILE A 245 -3.48 -11.63 -5.15
C ILE A 245 -4.34 -11.34 -6.39
N ALA A 246 -4.39 -10.09 -6.84
CA ALA A 246 -5.36 -9.65 -7.82
C ALA A 246 -5.01 -10.16 -9.22
N THR A 247 -3.72 -10.15 -9.58
CA THR A 247 -3.26 -10.66 -10.88
C THR A 247 -3.67 -12.11 -11.11
N ALA A 248 -3.59 -12.96 -10.09
CA ALA A 248 -3.94 -14.38 -10.18
C ALA A 248 -5.47 -14.64 -10.30
N MET A 249 -6.29 -13.61 -10.09
CA MET A 249 -7.76 -13.68 -10.19
C MET A 249 -8.30 -13.21 -11.55
N LEU A 250 -7.41 -12.82 -12.47
CA LEU A 250 -7.75 -12.41 -13.83
C LEU A 250 -7.48 -13.55 -14.81
N GLY A 251 -8.40 -13.74 -15.77
CA GLY A 251 -8.21 -14.66 -16.88
C GLY A 251 -7.31 -14.07 -17.97
N GLU A 252 -7.07 -14.85 -19.03
CA GLU A 252 -6.26 -14.44 -20.18
C GLU A 252 -6.82 -13.20 -20.91
N ASP A 253 -8.12 -12.94 -20.78
CA ASP A 253 -8.80 -11.76 -21.33
C ASP A 253 -8.67 -10.51 -20.45
N GLY A 254 -7.94 -10.61 -19.33
CA GLY A 254 -7.73 -9.53 -18.37
C GLY A 254 -8.95 -9.22 -17.50
N LYS A 255 -9.96 -10.10 -17.45
CA LYS A 255 -11.17 -9.93 -16.64
C LYS A 255 -11.22 -10.92 -15.48
N PRO A 256 -12.06 -10.66 -14.45
CA PRO A 256 -12.16 -11.58 -13.31
C PRO A 256 -12.66 -12.96 -13.77
N LEU A 257 -12.01 -14.02 -13.31
CA LEU A 257 -12.42 -15.40 -13.56
C LEU A 257 -13.83 -15.65 -12.99
N PRO A 258 -14.86 -15.98 -13.78
CA PRO A 258 -16.20 -16.15 -13.24
C PRO A 258 -16.36 -17.30 -12.24
N GLU A 259 -15.61 -18.39 -12.44
CA GLU A 259 -15.69 -19.62 -11.66
C GLU A 259 -15.17 -19.49 -10.23
N ILE A 260 -14.52 -18.38 -9.86
CA ILE A 260 -13.98 -18.17 -8.51
C ILE A 260 -14.94 -17.42 -7.57
N PHE A 261 -16.11 -17.00 -8.08
CA PHE A 261 -17.12 -16.26 -7.32
C PHE A 261 -18.36 -17.11 -7.00
N VAL A 262 -19.07 -16.74 -5.95
CA VAL A 262 -20.44 -17.24 -5.70
C VAL A 262 -21.45 -16.44 -6.54
N ALA A 263 -22.73 -16.79 -6.45
CA ALA A 263 -23.80 -16.24 -7.29
C ALA A 263 -23.94 -14.70 -7.26
N ASP A 264 -23.40 -14.02 -6.25
CA ASP A 264 -23.44 -12.55 -6.16
C ASP A 264 -22.35 -11.83 -6.99
N ASN A 265 -21.44 -12.59 -7.60
CA ASN A 265 -20.34 -12.10 -8.43
C ASN A 265 -19.35 -11.17 -7.68
N LEU A 266 -19.35 -11.22 -6.34
CA LEU A 266 -18.54 -10.37 -5.47
C LEU A 266 -17.68 -11.19 -4.51
N HIS A 267 -18.32 -12.12 -3.79
CA HIS A 267 -17.65 -12.96 -2.80
C HIS A 267 -17.09 -14.21 -3.46
N MET A 268 -15.94 -14.65 -2.96
CA MET A 268 -15.24 -15.81 -3.50
C MET A 268 -15.86 -17.11 -3.00
N ASN A 269 -15.80 -18.13 -3.84
CA ASN A 269 -16.03 -19.51 -3.45
C ASN A 269 -14.70 -20.19 -3.04
N GLY A 270 -14.71 -21.52 -2.88
CA GLY A 270 -13.51 -22.28 -2.53
C GLY A 270 -12.33 -22.07 -3.48
N ALA A 271 -12.58 -22.02 -4.80
CA ALA A 271 -11.54 -21.82 -5.80
C ALA A 271 -10.90 -20.42 -5.74
N GLY A 272 -11.69 -19.39 -5.39
CA GLY A 272 -11.14 -18.05 -5.16
C GLY A 272 -10.23 -17.99 -3.93
N TYR A 273 -10.59 -18.70 -2.85
CA TYR A 273 -9.70 -18.83 -1.68
C TYR A 273 -8.49 -19.74 -1.94
N ASP A 274 -8.59 -20.69 -2.87
CA ASP A 274 -7.42 -21.47 -3.30
C ASP A 274 -6.37 -20.56 -3.98
N ILE A 275 -6.81 -19.59 -4.81
CA ILE A 275 -5.92 -18.57 -5.38
C ILE A 275 -5.27 -17.74 -4.27
N TRP A 276 -6.06 -17.28 -3.27
CA TRP A 276 -5.50 -16.53 -2.14
C TRP A 276 -4.46 -17.35 -1.37
N ARG A 277 -4.76 -18.62 -1.06
CA ARG A 277 -3.80 -19.52 -0.42
C ARG A 277 -2.52 -19.62 -1.24
N ASP A 278 -2.63 -19.93 -2.54
CA ASP A 278 -1.48 -20.23 -3.38
C ASP A 278 -0.55 -19.02 -3.58
N VAL A 279 -1.08 -17.80 -3.53
CA VAL A 279 -0.29 -16.57 -3.57
C VAL A 279 0.24 -16.17 -2.19
N VAL A 280 -0.61 -16.17 -1.17
CA VAL A 280 -0.29 -15.61 0.16
C VAL A 280 0.62 -16.55 0.97
N ARG A 281 0.32 -17.85 0.96
CA ARG A 281 1.01 -18.84 1.80
C ARG A 281 2.53 -18.86 1.60
N PRO A 282 3.09 -18.97 0.38
CA PRO A 282 4.55 -19.04 0.23
C PRO A 282 5.25 -17.80 0.78
N ILE A 283 4.65 -16.62 0.65
CA ILE A 283 5.21 -15.34 1.15
C ILE A 283 5.20 -15.31 2.67
N LEU A 284 4.04 -15.59 3.29
CA LEU A 284 3.91 -15.54 4.75
C LEU A 284 4.73 -16.64 5.42
N VAL A 285 4.74 -17.86 4.87
CA VAL A 285 5.48 -18.97 5.49
C VAL A 285 6.98 -18.69 5.44
N ASP A 286 7.52 -18.24 4.30
CA ASP A 286 8.94 -17.90 4.19
C ASP A 286 9.35 -16.82 5.21
N ALA A 287 8.53 -15.79 5.37
CA ALA A 287 8.83 -14.66 6.24
C ALA A 287 8.54 -14.91 7.73
N GLU A 288 7.54 -15.73 8.08
CA GLU A 288 7.02 -15.81 9.46
C GLU A 288 7.25 -17.15 10.15
N VAL A 289 7.57 -18.24 9.45
CA VAL A 289 7.71 -19.56 10.08
C VAL A 289 8.84 -19.59 11.11
N GLY A 290 9.93 -18.84 10.87
CA GLY A 290 11.04 -18.71 11.83
C GLY A 290 10.69 -17.90 13.08
N HIS A 291 9.53 -17.23 13.08
CA HIS A 291 9.00 -16.49 14.22
C HIS A 291 7.90 -17.24 14.97
N GLU A 292 7.47 -18.41 14.49
CA GLU A 292 6.59 -19.28 15.27
C GLU A 292 7.32 -19.74 16.53
N VAL A 293 6.65 -19.63 17.67
CA VAL A 293 7.13 -20.25 18.90
C VAL A 293 6.88 -21.75 18.73
N MET A 294 7.88 -22.46 18.21
CA MET A 294 7.90 -23.92 18.25
C MET A 294 7.70 -24.32 19.71
N GLY A 295 6.56 -24.96 20.00
CA GLY A 295 6.27 -25.47 21.33
C GLY A 295 7.48 -26.25 21.84
N GLN A 296 7.89 -25.93 23.07
CA GLN A 296 8.78 -26.80 23.81
C GLN A 296 8.03 -28.12 24.03
N ASP A 297 8.22 -29.08 23.13
CA ASP A 297 7.89 -30.48 23.38
C ASP A 297 8.76 -31.05 24.51
#